data_AF-N8S6J3-F1
#
_entry.id   AF-N8S6J3-F1
#
_cell.length_a   1.000
_cell.length_b   1.000
_cell.length_c   1.000
_cell.angle_alpha   90.00
_cell.angle_beta   90.00
_cell.angle_gamma   90.00
#
_symmetry.space_group_name_H-M   'P 1'
#
loop_
_entity.id
_entity.type
_entity.pdbx_description
1 polymer ?
#
loop_
_entity_poly.entity_id
_entity_poly.type
_entity_poly.pdbx_seq_one_letter_code
_entity_poly.pdbx_strand_id
1 'polypeptide(L)'
;MGLLICTNSMAASNTSFEDEYYNLIEKIHVVQAERDAFIKKNANKNLTGAQRKKLDSIECTYMQSELQYNEFLIARFKEYKTFMKKSGRELANDKELIKMDIDSLKEEINSPHGKCK
;
A
#
# COMPACT_ATOMS: atom_id res chain seq x y z
N MET A 1 -50.28 -4.50 -14.62
CA MET A 1 -49.23 -4.33 -13.58
C MET A 1 -47.90 -4.65 -14.21
N GLY A 2 -47.08 -3.64 -14.52
CA GLY A 2 -45.72 -3.83 -15.02
C GLY A 2 -44.74 -3.74 -13.86
N LEU A 3 -44.11 -4.86 -13.52
CA LEU A 3 -43.08 -4.90 -12.50
C LEU A 3 -41.77 -4.41 -13.12
N LEU A 4 -41.38 -3.16 -12.84
CA LEU A 4 -40.05 -2.66 -13.15
C LEU A 4 -39.07 -3.29 -12.17
N ILE A 5 -38.34 -4.32 -12.65
CA ILE A 5 -37.17 -4.84 -11.95
C ILE A 5 -36.08 -3.77 -12.06
N CYS A 6 -35.98 -2.93 -11.03
CA CYS A 6 -34.83 -2.05 -10.85
C CYS A 6 -33.61 -2.94 -10.63
N THR A 7 -32.87 -3.23 -11.68
CA THR A 7 -31.52 -3.75 -11.56
C THR A 7 -30.72 -2.71 -10.79
N ASN A 8 -30.28 -3.04 -9.58
CA ASN A 8 -29.26 -2.26 -8.88
C ASN A 8 -28.01 -2.29 -9.76
N SER A 9 -27.87 -1.29 -10.63
CA SER A 9 -26.58 -0.90 -11.16
C SER A 9 -25.76 -0.54 -9.93
N MET A 10 -24.96 -1.48 -9.44
CA MET A 10 -23.82 -1.15 -8.59
C MET A 10 -23.06 -0.10 -9.38
N ALA A 11 -23.19 1.15 -8.97
CA ALA A 11 -22.37 2.23 -9.47
C ALA A 11 -20.94 1.87 -9.02
N ALA A 12 -20.23 1.14 -9.87
CA ALA A 12 -18.78 1.04 -9.75
C ALA A 12 -18.31 2.49 -9.68
N SER A 13 -17.85 2.91 -8.50
CA SER A 13 -17.20 4.20 -8.36
C SER A 13 -15.99 4.13 -9.27
N ASN A 14 -16.10 4.71 -10.46
CA ASN A 14 -14.96 4.94 -11.34
C ASN A 14 -14.10 6.03 -10.69
N THR A 15 -13.45 5.70 -9.57
CA THR A 15 -12.37 6.52 -9.03
C THR A 15 -11.25 6.56 -10.06
N SER A 16 -10.74 7.75 -10.34
CA SER A 16 -9.67 7.91 -11.33
C SER A 16 -8.42 7.16 -10.87
N PHE A 17 -7.53 6.83 -11.82
CA PHE A 17 -6.24 6.23 -11.47
C PHE A 17 -5.48 7.11 -10.47
N GLU A 18 -5.50 8.42 -10.70
CA GLU A 18 -4.84 9.43 -9.89
C GLU A 18 -5.38 9.48 -8.46
N ASP A 19 -6.70 9.46 -8.27
CA ASP A 19 -7.30 9.47 -6.93
C ASP A 19 -6.88 8.23 -6.13
N GLU A 20 -6.94 7.05 -6.76
CA GLU A 20 -6.57 5.80 -6.10
C GLU A 20 -5.06 5.73 -5.83
N TYR A 21 -4.24 6.21 -6.76
CA TYR A 21 -2.79 6.36 -6.60
C TYR A 21 -2.46 7.23 -5.38
N TYR A 22 -3.04 8.43 -5.28
CA TYR A 22 -2.77 9.35 -4.17
C TYR A 22 -3.29 8.80 -2.84
N ASN A 23 -4.46 8.16 -2.83
CA ASN A 23 -4.99 7.52 -1.63
C ASN A 23 -4.06 6.40 -1.11
N LEU A 24 -3.46 5.61 -2.00
CA LEU A 24 -2.50 4.56 -1.61
C LEU A 24 -1.19 5.15 -1.08
N ILE A 25 -0.67 6.19 -1.71
CA ILE A 25 0.51 6.93 -1.22
C ILE A 25 0.24 7.56 0.15
N GLU A 26 -0.94 8.17 0.35
CA GLU A 26 -1.32 8.76 1.64
C GLU A 26 -1.34 7.70 2.75
N LYS A 27 -1.91 6.53 2.50
CA LYS A 27 -1.90 5.41 3.47
C LYS A 27 -0.48 5.03 3.87
N ILE A 28 0.44 4.92 2.91
CA ILE A 28 1.86 4.62 3.21
C ILE A 28 2.46 5.71 4.09
N HIS A 29 2.27 6.99 3.75
CA HIS A 29 2.79 8.11 4.52
C HIS A 29 2.24 8.18 5.95
N VAL A 30 0.95 7.89 6.14
CA VAL A 30 0.33 7.85 7.47
C VAL A 30 0.99 6.79 8.35
N VAL A 31 1.18 5.58 7.82
CA VAL A 31 1.81 4.48 8.57
C VAL A 31 3.29 4.76 8.81
N GLN A 32 4.00 5.35 7.84
CA GLN A 32 5.38 5.78 7.99
C GLN A 32 5.52 6.84 9.10
N ALA A 33 4.63 7.82 9.14
CA ALA A 33 4.60 8.83 10.18
C ALA A 33 4.34 8.22 11.56
N GLU A 34 3.44 7.23 11.66
CA GLU A 34 3.23 6.49 12.91
C GLU A 34 4.49 5.75 13.36
N ARG A 35 5.17 5.07 12.42
CA ARG A 35 6.43 4.36 12.67
C ARG A 35 7.50 5.31 13.18
N ASP A 36 7.71 6.43 12.50
CA ASP A 36 8.73 7.42 12.86
C ASP A 36 8.43 8.05 14.22
N ALA A 37 7.16 8.36 14.51
CA ALA A 37 6.74 8.84 15.81
C ALA A 37 7.00 7.80 16.91
N PHE A 38 6.72 6.52 16.65
CA PHE A 38 7.01 5.43 17.58
C PHE A 38 8.51 5.30 17.84
N ILE A 39 9.34 5.26 16.80
CA ILE A 39 10.80 5.15 16.91
C ILE A 39 11.35 6.35 17.70
N LYS A 40 10.93 7.57 17.36
CA LYS A 40 11.35 8.79 18.05
C LYS A 40 10.99 8.78 19.53
N LYS A 41 9.77 8.34 19.89
CA LYS A 41 9.31 8.24 21.29
C LYS A 41 10.10 7.23 22.12
N ASN A 42 10.60 6.18 21.46
CA ASN A 42 11.33 5.08 22.09
C ASN A 42 12.84 5.12 21.80
N ALA A 43 13.35 6.23 21.27
CA ALA A 43 14.77 6.40 20.98
C ALA A 43 15.60 6.16 22.25
N ASN A 44 16.70 5.41 22.10
CA ASN A 44 17.63 5.06 23.18
C ASN A 44 17.00 4.25 24.34
N LYS A 45 15.83 3.63 24.13
CA LYS A 45 15.20 2.75 25.11
C LYS A 45 15.17 1.31 24.58
N ASN A 46 15.37 0.35 25.49
CA ASN A 46 15.03 -1.02 25.19
C ASN A 46 13.51 -1.15 25.11
N LEU A 47 13.01 -1.69 23.99
CA LEU A 47 11.58 -1.95 23.84
C LEU A 47 11.18 -3.11 24.74
N THR A 48 10.13 -2.90 25.55
CA THR A 48 9.41 -4.01 26.19
C THR A 48 8.81 -4.94 25.14
N GLY A 49 8.43 -6.16 25.53
CA GLY A 49 7.77 -7.09 24.61
C GLY A 49 6.50 -6.52 23.97
N ALA A 50 5.70 -5.76 24.73
CA ALA A 50 4.51 -5.09 24.19
C ALA A 50 4.85 -3.97 23.19
N GLN A 51 5.90 -3.20 23.46
CA GLN A 51 6.38 -2.16 22.53
C GLN A 51 6.95 -2.77 21.25
N ARG A 52 7.67 -3.90 21.35
CA ARG A 52 8.16 -4.62 20.17
C ARG A 52 7.01 -5.12 19.31
N LYS A 53 6.01 -5.79 19.90
CA LYS A 53 4.79 -6.21 19.19
C LYS A 53 4.06 -5.05 18.52
N LYS A 54 4.01 -3.88 19.18
CA LYS A 54 3.42 -2.69 18.56
C LYS A 54 4.24 -2.21 17.36
N LEU A 55 5.56 -2.18 17.45
CA LEU A 55 6.43 -1.84 16.32
C LEU A 55 6.25 -2.84 15.17
N ASP A 56 6.27 -4.14 15.46
CA ASP A 56 6.08 -5.20 14.47
C ASP A 56 4.73 -5.03 13.75
N SER A 57 3.65 -4.72 14.49
CA SER A 57 2.34 -4.41 13.91
C SER A 57 2.37 -3.20 12.97
N ILE A 58 3.04 -2.11 13.34
CA ILE A 58 3.17 -0.92 12.49
C ILE A 58 3.95 -1.26 11.22
N GLU A 59 5.06 -2.00 11.35
CA GLU A 59 5.89 -2.41 10.22
C GLU A 59 5.15 -3.39 9.31
N CYS A 60 4.32 -4.28 9.86
CA CYS A 60 3.44 -5.13 9.07
C CYS A 60 2.43 -4.31 8.25
N THR A 61 1.76 -3.34 8.87
CA THR A 61 0.81 -2.46 8.16
C THR A 61 1.51 -1.65 7.07
N TYR A 62 2.76 -1.23 7.30
CA TYR A 62 3.56 -0.53 6.30
C TYR A 62 3.82 -1.44 5.08
N MET A 63 4.33 -2.66 5.30
CA MET A 63 4.58 -3.64 4.22
C MET A 63 3.30 -4.00 3.45
N GLN A 64 2.17 -4.16 4.15
CA GLN A 64 0.88 -4.43 3.50
C GLN A 64 0.42 -3.25 2.63
N SER A 65 0.66 -2.02 3.06
CA SER A 65 0.32 -0.81 2.31
C SER A 65 1.19 -0.66 1.06
N GLU A 66 2.50 -0.95 1.18
CA GLU A 66 3.42 -1.01 0.02
C GLU A 66 3.02 -2.11 -0.96
N LEU A 67 2.64 -3.30 -0.46
CA LEU A 67 2.18 -4.40 -1.30
C LEU A 67 0.94 -3.99 -2.10
N GLN A 68 -0.07 -3.41 -1.44
CA GLN A 68 -1.29 -2.92 -2.11
C GLN A 68 -0.98 -1.87 -3.17
N TYR A 69 -0.07 -0.93 -2.88
CA TYR A 69 0.37 0.07 -3.83
C TYR A 69 1.05 -0.56 -5.06
N ASN A 70 2.00 -1.48 -4.84
CA ASN A 70 2.72 -2.13 -5.93
C ASN A 70 1.79 -3.01 -6.79
N GLU A 71 0.88 -3.76 -6.18
CA GLU A 71 -0.13 -4.56 -6.88
C GLU A 71 -1.05 -3.67 -7.74
N PHE A 72 -1.47 -2.51 -7.21
CA PHE A 72 -2.24 -1.51 -7.95
C PHE A 72 -1.46 -0.99 -9.17
N LEU A 73 -0.18 -0.62 -9.00
CA LEU A 73 0.67 -0.16 -10.10
C LEU A 73 0.82 -1.21 -11.20
N ILE A 74 0.99 -2.49 -10.84
CA ILE A 74 1.10 -3.58 -11.82
C ILE A 74 -0.22 -3.81 -12.55
N ALA A 75 -1.35 -3.83 -11.82
CA ALA A 75 -2.67 -4.03 -12.40
C ALA A 75 -3.03 -2.92 -13.40
N ARG A 76 -2.66 -1.67 -13.09
CA ARG A 76 -2.97 -0.49 -13.89
C ARG A 76 -1.73 0.14 -14.54
N PHE A 77 -0.73 -0.67 -14.90
CA PHE A 77 0.59 -0.18 -15.30
C PHE A 77 0.57 0.77 -16.51
N LYS A 78 -0.33 0.58 -17.48
CA LYS A 78 -0.48 1.51 -18.62
C LYS A 78 -0.91 2.91 -18.18
N GLU A 79 -1.82 2.98 -17.20
CA GLU A 79 -2.31 4.25 -16.64
C GLU A 79 -1.19 4.90 -15.82
N TYR A 80 -0.47 4.11 -15.01
CA TYR A 80 0.71 4.58 -14.28
C TYR A 80 1.76 5.19 -15.22
N LYS A 81 2.14 4.51 -16.30
CA LYS A 81 3.09 5.06 -17.30
C LYS A 81 2.59 6.39 -17.88
N THR A 82 1.32 6.46 -18.22
CA THR A 82 0.69 7.67 -18.77
C THR A 82 0.71 8.80 -17.76
N PHE A 83 0.34 8.51 -16.51
CA PHE A 83 0.30 9.45 -15.41
C PHE A 83 1.70 10.02 -15.08
N MET A 84 2.73 9.17 -14.99
CA MET A 84 4.10 9.62 -14.75
C MET A 84 4.61 10.54 -15.87
N LYS A 85 4.37 10.15 -17.13
CA LYS A 85 4.71 10.99 -18.29
C LYS A 85 3.99 12.34 -18.27
N LYS A 86 2.68 12.37 -17.97
CA LYS A 86 1.90 13.62 -17.85
C LYS A 86 2.42 14.51 -16.72
N SER A 87 2.88 13.89 -15.63
CA SER A 87 3.42 14.59 -14.46
C SER A 87 4.86 15.09 -14.65
N GLY A 88 5.46 14.90 -15.83
CA GLY A 88 6.86 15.26 -16.10
C GLY A 88 7.87 14.41 -15.32
N ARG A 89 7.44 13.26 -14.78
CA ARG A 89 8.26 12.35 -13.99
C ARG A 89 8.72 11.19 -14.85
N GLU A 90 9.99 10.81 -14.71
CA GLU A 90 10.44 9.53 -15.23
C GLU A 90 9.78 8.39 -14.46
N LEU A 91 9.54 7.26 -15.14
CA LEU A 91 9.11 6.04 -14.49
C LEU A 91 10.22 5.59 -13.55
N ALA A 92 10.03 5.81 -12.25
CA ALA A 92 11.01 5.48 -11.23
C ALA A 92 11.36 3.99 -11.25
N ASN A 93 10.35 3.13 -11.47
CA ASN A 93 10.51 1.68 -11.52
C ASN A 93 9.88 1.13 -12.81
N ASP A 94 10.59 0.22 -13.48
CA ASP A 94 9.99 -0.58 -14.54
C ASP A 94 9.09 -1.69 -13.98
N LYS A 95 8.36 -2.38 -14.85
CA LYS A 95 7.35 -3.37 -14.44
C LYS A 95 7.97 -4.57 -13.71
N GLU A 96 9.19 -4.96 -14.05
CA GLU A 96 9.81 -6.15 -13.47
C GLU A 96 10.34 -5.84 -12.06
N LEU A 97 10.90 -4.66 -11.84
CA LEU A 97 11.28 -4.21 -10.50
C LEU A 97 10.08 -4.19 -9.54
N ILE A 98 8.94 -3.66 -9.96
CA ILE A 98 7.73 -3.62 -9.11
C ILE A 98 7.24 -5.05 -8.79
N LYS A 99 7.35 -6.01 -9.71
CA LYS A 99 7.01 -7.41 -9.43
C LYS A 99 7.97 -8.04 -8.43
N MET A 100 9.27 -7.80 -8.57
CA MET A 100 10.27 -8.28 -7.61
C MET A 100 9.97 -7.76 -6.20
N ASP A 101 9.58 -6.49 -6.09
CA ASP A 101 9.15 -5.89 -4.81
C ASP A 101 7.89 -6.57 -4.26
N ILE A 102 6.89 -6.88 -5.10
CA ILE A 102 5.68 -7.62 -4.70
C ILE A 102 6.04 -9.00 -4.15
N ASP A 103 6.92 -9.73 -4.84
CA ASP A 103 7.30 -11.09 -4.44
C ASP A 103 8.07 -11.07 -3.11
N SER A 104 9.01 -10.13 -2.96
CA SER A 104 9.75 -9.93 -1.70
C SER A 104 8.83 -9.55 -0.53
N LEU A 105 7.89 -8.61 -0.76
CA LEU A 105 6.92 -8.22 0.26
C LEU A 105 6.01 -9.39 0.66
N LYS A 106 5.55 -10.19 -0.31
CA LYS A 106 4.74 -11.38 -0.03
C LYS A 106 5.51 -12.41 0.78
N GLU A 107 6.80 -12.62 0.50
CA GLU A 107 7.65 -13.52 1.27
C GLU A 107 7.78 -13.05 2.73
N GLU A 108 8.13 -11.78 2.93
CA GLU A 108 8.35 -11.20 4.27
C GLU A 108 7.06 -11.17 5.10
N ILE A 109 5.92 -10.79 4.51
CA ILE A 109 4.61 -10.77 5.17
C ILE A 109 4.18 -12.18 5.59
N ASN A 110 4.46 -13.19 4.77
CA ASN A 110 4.03 -14.56 5.04
C ASN A 110 5.02 -15.37 5.89
N SER A 111 6.25 -14.87 6.07
CA SER A 111 7.30 -15.51 6.85
C SER A 111 6.82 -15.88 8.27
N PRO A 112 7.04 -17.13 8.74
CA PRO A 112 6.61 -17.57 10.09
C PRO A 112 7.31 -16.82 11.23
N HIS A 113 8.39 -16.11 10.93
CA HIS A 113 9.13 -15.26 11.87
C HIS A 113 9.09 -13.78 11.46
N GLY A 114 8.25 -13.43 10.48
CA GLY A 114 8.10 -12.07 9.98
C GLY A 114 7.28 -11.19 10.92
N LYS A 115 7.32 -9.88 10.66
CA LYS A 115 6.68 -8.85 11.49
C LYS A 115 5.14 -8.89 11.47
N CYS A 116 4.56 -9.68 10.57
CA CYS A 116 3.12 -9.85 10.38
C CYS A 116 2.52 -11.06 11.11
N LYS A 117 3.26 -11.72 12.00
CA LYS A 117 2.82 -12.92 12.72
C LYS A 117 2.45 -12.67 14.18
#